data_AF-A0A7C5UUU0-F1
#
_entry.id   AF-A0A7C5UUU0-F1
#
_cell.length_a   1.000
_cell.length_b   1.000
_cell.length_c   1.000
_cell.angle_alpha   90.00
_cell.angle_beta   90.00
_cell.angle_gamma   90.00
#
_symmetry.space_group_name_H-M   'P 1'
#
loop_
_entity.id
_entity.type
_entity.pdbx_description
1 polymer ?
#
loop_
_entity_poly.entity_id
_entity_poly.type
_entity_poly.pdbx_seq_one_letter_code
_entity_poly.pdbx_strand_id
1 'polypeptide(L)'
;MLEQGLDIITAVYLKVLLGDLKIVILWNIGKGLRSLRQILSERRLSKEDYKLTRIEFLNEILKMLKLEVLKLVPLEKTKTWTLIEKHHIYEADASPTASSFKIFHIV
;
A
#
# COMPACT_ATOMS: atom_id res chain seq x y z
N MET A 1 19.12 12.72 -7.00
CA MET A 1 18.86 11.59 -7.92
C MET A 1 17.36 11.57 -8.15
N LEU A 2 16.88 11.73 -9.38
CA LEU A 2 15.48 11.37 -9.68
C LEU A 2 15.33 9.88 -9.37
N GLU A 3 14.42 9.51 -8.48
CA GLU A 3 14.10 8.12 -8.20
C GLU A 3 13.59 7.48 -9.49
N GLN A 4 14.29 6.45 -9.97
CA GLN A 4 13.85 5.66 -11.13
C GLN A 4 12.43 5.12 -10.85
N GLY A 5 11.50 5.35 -11.77
CA GLY A 5 10.10 4.90 -11.65
C GLY A 5 9.13 5.93 -11.06
N LEU A 6 9.57 7.16 -10.75
CA LEU A 6 8.67 8.24 -10.31
C LEU A 6 7.59 8.56 -11.35
N ASP A 7 7.94 8.49 -12.63
CA ASP A 7 7.05 8.65 -13.79
C ASP A 7 5.96 7.57 -13.82
N ILE A 8 6.34 6.31 -13.60
CA ILE A 8 5.40 5.18 -13.55
C ILE A 8 4.47 5.31 -12.33
N ILE A 9 5.03 5.61 -11.15
CA ILE A 9 4.25 5.79 -9.92
C ILE A 9 3.26 6.94 -10.10
N THR A 10 3.70 8.06 -10.68
CA THR A 10 2.84 9.22 -10.94
C THR A 10 1.71 8.86 -11.91
N ALA A 11 2.01 8.15 -13.01
CA ALA A 11 1.01 7.74 -13.98
C ALA A 11 -0.04 6.79 -13.37
N VAL A 12 0.40 5.81 -12.58
CA VAL A 12 -0.51 4.88 -11.87
C VAL A 12 -1.37 5.65 -10.87
N TYR A 13 -0.77 6.55 -10.10
CA TYR A 13 -1.47 7.38 -9.13
C TYR A 13 -2.54 8.27 -9.77
N LEU A 14 -2.23 8.90 -10.90
CA LEU A 14 -3.20 9.71 -11.66
C LEU A 14 -4.38 8.86 -12.15
N LYS A 15 -4.12 7.68 -12.71
CA LYS A 15 -5.17 6.74 -13.12
C LYS A 15 -6.06 6.32 -11.96
N VAL A 16 -5.48 6.12 -10.78
CA VAL A 16 -6.25 5.80 -9.56
C VAL A 16 -7.12 6.98 -9.16
N LEU A 17 -6.58 8.20 -9.13
CA LEU A 17 -7.36 9.39 -8.79
C LEU A 17 -8.51 9.68 -9.76
N LEU A 18 -8.33 9.35 -11.04
CA LEU A 18 -9.37 9.46 -12.07
C LEU A 18 -10.44 8.36 -11.96
N GLY A 19 -10.20 7.35 -11.11
CA GLY A 19 -11.10 6.21 -10.94
C GLY A 19 -10.89 5.09 -11.97
N ASP A 20 -9.94 5.23 -12.90
CA ASP A 20 -9.60 4.24 -13.92
C ASP A 20 -8.99 2.96 -13.32
N LEU A 21 -8.41 3.07 -12.12
CA LEU A 21 -7.82 1.97 -11.37
C LEU A 21 -8.27 2.00 -9.91
N LYS A 22 -8.61 0.84 -9.36
CA LYS A 22 -8.83 0.68 -7.91
C LYS A 22 -7.60 0.04 -7.28
N ILE A 23 -7.10 0.62 -6.19
CA ILE A 23 -6.00 0.00 -5.42
C ILE A 23 -6.58 -0.78 -4.24
N VAL A 24 -5.98 -1.93 -3.96
CA VAL A 24 -6.31 -2.79 -2.81
C VAL A 24 -5.16 -2.69 -1.83
N ILE A 25 -5.38 -2.05 -0.68
CA ILE A 25 -4.29 -1.78 0.26
C ILE A 25 -4.78 -1.81 1.69
N LEU A 26 -4.59 -2.93 2.38
CA LEU A 26 -4.55 -2.88 3.85
C LEU A 26 -3.11 -3.00 4.36
N TRP A 27 -2.31 -3.90 3.79
CA TRP A 27 -0.93 -4.13 4.22
C TRP A 27 0.07 -3.04 3.79
N ASN A 28 -0.11 -2.38 2.62
CA ASN A 28 0.88 -1.39 2.17
C ASN A 28 0.79 -0.05 2.92
N ILE A 29 -0.31 0.28 3.61
CA ILE A 29 -0.37 1.45 4.50
C ILE A 29 0.68 1.29 5.61
N GLY A 30 0.76 0.09 6.19
CA GLY A 30 1.77 -0.26 7.19
C GLY A 30 3.20 -0.20 6.63
N LYS A 31 3.42 -0.70 5.40
CA LYS A 31 4.73 -0.58 4.72
C LYS A 31 5.11 0.90 4.50
N GLY A 32 4.18 1.74 4.05
CA GLY A 32 4.41 3.18 3.85
C GLY A 32 4.81 3.89 5.14
N LEU A 33 4.09 3.63 6.24
CA LEU A 33 4.43 4.18 7.56
C LEU A 33 5.80 3.69 8.06
N ARG A 34 6.16 2.42 7.78
CA ARG A 34 7.48 1.87 8.12
C ARG A 34 8.59 2.58 7.34
N SER A 35 8.40 2.81 6.04
CA SER A 35 9.37 3.56 5.20
C SER A 35 9.56 4.98 5.71
N LEU A 36 8.48 5.69 6.05
CA LEU A 36 8.59 7.03 6.66
C LEU A 36 9.38 7.01 7.97
N ARG A 37 9.14 6.02 8.82
CA ARG A 37 9.88 5.86 10.09
C ARG A 37 11.34 5.50 9.86
N GLN A 38 11.65 4.74 8.81
CA GLN A 38 13.02 4.40 8.43
C GLN A 38 13.79 5.66 8.01
N ILE A 39 13.20 6.52 7.18
CA ILE A 39 13.81 7.79 6.77
C ILE A 39 14.09 8.70 7.98
N LEU A 40 13.17 8.74 8.96
CA LEU A 40 13.41 9.42 10.24
C LEU A 40 14.59 8.79 11.02
N SER A 41 14.66 7.47 11.09
CA SER A 41 15.74 6.76 11.80
C SER A 41 17.12 6.99 11.18
N GLU A 42 17.16 7.20 9.86
CA GLU A 42 18.35 7.58 9.10
C GLU A 42 18.71 9.07 9.25
N ARG A 43 17.99 9.83 10.09
CA ARG A 43 18.12 11.29 10.29
C ARG A 43 17.96 12.11 9.01
N ARG A 44 17.29 11.56 8.00
CA ARG A 44 17.01 12.23 6.71
C ARG A 44 15.79 13.15 6.77
N LEU A 45 15.05 13.12 7.89
CA LEU A 45 13.92 14.00 8.19
C LEU A 45 14.06 14.54 9.61
N SER A 46 13.68 15.80 9.83
CA SER A 46 13.46 16.30 11.18
C SER A 46 12.21 15.64 11.80
N LYS A 47 12.04 15.77 13.11
CA LYS A 47 10.85 15.23 13.79
C LYS A 47 9.58 15.98 13.33
N GLU A 48 9.72 17.25 13.03
CA GLU A 48 8.69 18.15 12.55
C GLU A 48 8.26 17.75 11.14
N ASP A 49 9.23 17.56 10.23
CA ASP A 49 8.96 17.11 8.86
C ASP A 49 8.33 15.72 8.85
N TYR A 50 8.83 14.79 9.67
CA TYR A 50 8.21 13.46 9.79
C TYR A 50 6.74 13.53 10.23
N LYS A 51 6.40 14.42 11.17
CA LYS A 51 5.00 14.60 11.61
C LYS A 51 4.15 15.13 10.46
N LEU A 52 4.62 16.13 9.73
CA LEU A 52 3.91 16.71 8.59
C LEU A 52 3.71 15.67 7.48
N THR A 53 4.78 15.01 7.03
CA THR A 53 4.71 13.98 5.98
C THR A 53 3.80 12.82 6.38
N ARG A 54 3.82 12.40 7.66
CA ARG A 54 2.91 11.35 8.14
C ARG A 54 1.45 11.80 8.09
N ILE A 55 1.14 13.06 8.44
CA ILE A 55 -0.21 13.61 8.36
C ILE A 55 -0.67 13.66 6.90
N GLU A 56 0.16 14.18 6.01
CA GLU A 56 -0.12 14.26 4.57
C GLU A 56 -0.39 12.86 3.97
N PHE A 57 0.46 11.89 4.29
CA PHE A 57 0.29 10.50 3.85
C PHE A 57 -1.05 9.90 4.29
N LEU A 58 -1.43 10.08 5.57
CA LEU A 58 -2.71 9.58 6.08
C LEU A 58 -3.90 10.32 5.46
N ASN A 59 -3.79 11.63 5.25
CA ASN A 59 -4.83 12.41 4.60
C ASN A 59 -5.07 11.97 3.16
N GLU A 60 -4.02 11.64 2.41
CA GLU A 60 -4.18 11.13 1.05
C GLU A 60 -4.85 9.76 1.02
N ILE A 61 -4.51 8.86 1.96
CA ILE A 61 -5.24 7.59 2.13
C ILE A 61 -6.73 7.85 2.41
N LEU A 62 -7.04 8.75 3.33
CA LEU A 62 -8.43 9.11 3.66
C LEU A 62 -9.17 9.69 2.46
N LYS A 63 -8.51 10.53 1.65
CA LYS A 63 -9.05 11.06 0.40
C LYS A 63 -9.35 9.94 -0.59
N MET A 64 -8.43 9.01 -0.80
CA MET A 64 -8.66 7.87 -1.69
C MET A 64 -9.78 6.94 -1.22
N LEU A 65 -9.94 6.75 0.10
CA LEU A 65 -11.09 6.02 0.67
C LEU A 65 -12.41 6.75 0.37
N LYS A 66 -12.44 8.07 0.57
CA LYS A 66 -13.63 8.90 0.30
C LYS A 66 -14.01 8.92 -1.18
N LEU A 67 -13.03 8.86 -2.07
CA LEU A 67 -13.24 8.78 -3.53
C LEU A 67 -13.58 7.36 -4.00
N GLU A 68 -13.61 6.37 -3.10
CA GLU A 68 -13.87 4.95 -3.41
C GLU A 68 -12.88 4.32 -4.40
N VAL A 69 -11.73 4.96 -4.61
CA VAL A 69 -10.63 4.46 -5.47
C VAL A 69 -9.67 3.56 -4.69
N LEU A 70 -9.76 3.58 -3.35
CA LEU A 70 -9.06 2.65 -2.45
C LEU A 70 -10.05 1.66 -1.82
N LYS A 71 -9.78 0.36 -1.98
CA LYS A 71 -10.52 -0.71 -1.31
C LYS A 71 -9.69 -1.32 -0.19
N LEU A 72 -10.20 -1.26 1.03
CA LEU A 72 -9.65 -2.01 2.16
C LEU A 72 -10.21 -3.43 2.10
N VAL A 73 -9.32 -4.42 2.02
CA VAL A 73 -9.73 -5.82 1.98
C VAL A 73 -9.24 -6.53 3.23
N PRO A 74 -10.14 -7.21 3.97
CA PRO A 74 -9.75 -8.02 5.11
C PRO A 74 -8.75 -9.09 4.68
N LEU A 75 -7.72 -9.28 5.50
CA LEU A 75 -6.71 -10.31 5.25
C LEU A 75 -7.34 -11.70 5.31
N GLU A 76 -7.18 -12.44 4.21
CA GLU A 76 -7.58 -13.84 4.12
C GLU A 76 -6.51 -14.70 4.83
N LYS A 77 -6.92 -15.54 5.78
CA LYS A 77 -6.01 -16.39 6.56
C LYS A 77 -5.96 -17.84 6.11
N THR A 78 -7.01 -18.37 5.49
CA THR A 78 -7.13 -19.81 5.17
C THR A 78 -6.38 -20.22 3.91
N LYS A 79 -6.44 -19.43 2.84
CA LYS A 79 -5.70 -19.59 1.58
C LYS A 79 -4.24 -19.15 1.69
N THR A 80 -3.93 -18.35 2.71
CA THR A 80 -2.55 -17.92 3.00
C THR A 80 -1.63 -19.11 3.24
N TRP A 81 -2.07 -20.11 4.01
CA TRP A 81 -1.30 -21.34 4.26
C TRP A 81 -0.95 -22.10 2.98
N THR A 82 -1.92 -22.26 2.07
CA THR A 82 -1.69 -22.92 0.78
C THR A 82 -0.66 -22.17 -0.07
N LEU A 83 -0.66 -20.84 -0.05
CA LEU A 83 0.33 -20.04 -0.78
C LEU A 83 1.73 -20.12 -0.16
N ILE A 84 1.83 -20.13 1.18
CA ILE A 84 3.10 -20.29 1.90
C ILE A 84 3.71 -21.65 1.56
N GLU A 85 2.92 -22.72 1.61
CA GLU A 85 3.40 -24.08 1.32
C GLU A 85 3.82 -24.24 -0.14
N LYS A 86 3.03 -23.71 -1.08
CA LYS A 86 3.27 -23.88 -2.53
C LYS A 86 4.37 -22.98 -3.08
N HIS A 87 4.50 -21.76 -2.57
CA HIS A 87 5.39 -20.74 -3.11
C HIS A 87 6.54 -20.35 -2.18
N HIS A 88 6.60 -20.93 -0.97
CA HIS A 88 7.63 -20.64 0.04
C HIS A 88 7.79 -19.14 0.34
N ILE A 89 6.69 -18.40 0.25
CA ILE A 89 6.65 -16.96 0.55
C ILE A 89 6.30 -16.73 2.03
N TYR A 90 6.81 -15.65 2.60
CA TYR A 90 6.55 -15.30 3.99
C TYR A 90 5.06 -14.93 4.19
N GLU A 91 4.50 -15.25 5.35
CA GLU A 91 3.08 -15.04 5.66
C GLU A 91 2.63 -13.60 5.41
N ALA A 92 3.49 -12.62 5.73
CA ALA A 92 3.22 -11.21 5.55
C ALA A 92 3.10 -10.77 4.08
N ASP A 93 3.63 -11.54 3.14
CA ASP A 93 3.49 -11.30 1.69
C ASP A 93 2.47 -12.26 1.05
N ALA A 94 2.23 -13.42 1.66
CA ALA A 94 1.21 -14.38 1.26
C ALA A 94 -0.22 -13.88 1.53
N SER A 95 -0.47 -13.25 2.70
CA SER A 95 -1.82 -12.83 3.07
C SER A 95 -2.41 -11.71 2.20
N PRO A 96 -1.66 -10.66 1.83
CA PRO A 96 -2.13 -9.68 0.84
C PRO A 96 -2.36 -10.31 -0.54
N THR A 97 -1.53 -11.27 -0.93
CA THR A 97 -1.63 -11.98 -2.22
C THR A 97 -2.89 -12.84 -2.28
N ALA A 98 -3.15 -13.64 -1.24
CA ALA A 98 -4.37 -14.42 -1.07
C ALA A 98 -5.64 -13.56 -1.14
N SER A 99 -5.60 -12.39 -0.48
CA SER A 99 -6.70 -11.43 -0.45
C SER A 99 -6.95 -10.79 -1.81
N SER A 100 -5.88 -10.50 -2.56
CA SER A 100 -5.95 -9.92 -3.90
C SER A 100 -6.59 -10.88 -4.90
N PHE A 101 -6.28 -12.17 -4.86
CA PHE A 101 -6.94 -13.18 -5.70
C PHE A 101 -8.46 -13.18 -5.52
N LYS A 102 -8.97 -13.00 -4.31
CA LYS A 102 -10.42 -12.94 -4.05
C LYS A 102 -11.08 -11.75 -4.74
N ILE A 103 -10.37 -10.65 -4.94
CA ILE A 103 -10.90 -9.42 -5.52
C ILE A 103 -11.06 -9.57 -7.03
N PHE A 104 -10.09 -10.19 -7.72
CA PHE A 104 -10.19 -10.47 -9.16
C PHE A 104 -11.33 -11.44 -9.51
N HIS A 105 -11.89 -12.17 -8.53
CA HIS A 105 -13.07 -13.01 -8.74
C HIS A 105 -14.40 -12.33 -8.36
N ILE A 106 -14.36 -11.08 -7.87
CA ILE A 106 -15.54 -10.32 -7.40
C ILE A 106 -15.74 -9.02 -8.21
N VAL A 107 -14.71 -8.55 -8.93
CA VAL A 107 -14.77 -7.37 -9.81
C VAL A 107 -15.01 -7.82 -11.25
#